data_AF-A0A6N7C4Z5-F1
#
_entry.id   AF-A0A6N7C4Z5-F1
#
_cell.length_a   1.000
_cell.length_b   1.000
_cell.length_c   1.000
_cell.angle_alpha   90.00
_cell.angle_beta   90.00
_cell.angle_gamma   90.00
#
_symmetry.space_group_name_H-M   'P 1'
#
loop_
_entity.id
_entity.type
_entity.pdbx_description
1 polymer ?
#
loop_
_entity_poly.entity_id
_entity_poly.type
_entity_poly.pdbx_seq_one_letter_code
_entity_poly.pdbx_strand_id
1 'polypeptide(L)'
;MPDMSTHEPTNIIYTGVAGTGKTYRLLQIAKQYTDYLSKTENEDLLEQLLQGLSWREVLCLVFLDLRAEQQDLLKVREIIDHPFFMTKAAQNSRDKNLDSTAWLELRRHSPTNSQTVSFDNRASQAYFDKDNSGSWYLLPESMVLLEDLSQQLAEFQQAQRDNQAHQNQNIGQQRFSMVSFHQAYGYEEFVEGIRPVMSGATQANNSISNQNQMSYAVQDGAFLKLCQRAARDPQQRYAMLIDEINRANVSRVFGELLSLIEPDKRAGKPNAMTVNLAYSGHAFSVPANVDIYATMNTQDHSLAPLDMALRRRFRFIDCPPQPDLLSTIYDSNDIDTGLSDGSEASAIDLSKLLTGLNRRIVQTLGIEAQLGHAFLFTVTQLEQLQTALVEQIIPQLAQAAGGQITVLQYIFGDEQQPTSKQFVQDSQALMNDELYNPMGNQNNASAEHQIFAGQGSFLGQSMNVNSYTINADLIARDGEFNNAAIYQRLY
;
A
#
# COMPACT_ATOMS: atom_id res chain seq x y z
N MET A 1 -10.01 -11.98 26.46
CA MET A 1 -9.29 -13.02 25.71
C MET A 1 -10.34 -13.96 25.13
N PRO A 2 -10.65 -13.93 23.83
CA PRO A 2 -11.57 -14.91 23.27
C PRO A 2 -10.89 -16.28 23.28
N ASP A 3 -11.63 -17.28 23.75
CA ASP A 3 -11.27 -18.69 23.83
C ASP A 3 -10.98 -19.23 22.40
N MET A 4 -9.72 -19.60 22.15
CA MET A 4 -9.19 -19.97 20.82
C MET A 4 -9.21 -21.49 20.57
N SER A 5 -9.93 -22.25 21.38
CA SER A 5 -10.07 -23.71 21.28
C SER A 5 -10.76 -24.21 19.98
N THR A 6 -11.16 -23.32 19.06
CA THR A 6 -11.98 -23.66 17.88
C THR A 6 -11.43 -23.19 16.52
N HIS A 7 -10.19 -22.69 16.41
CA HIS A 7 -9.67 -22.28 15.08
C HIS A 7 -9.34 -23.50 14.19
N GLU A 8 -9.93 -23.51 13.00
CA GLU A 8 -9.62 -24.50 11.96
C GLU A 8 -8.58 -23.93 10.97
N PRO A 9 -7.46 -24.63 10.75
CA PRO A 9 -6.45 -24.21 9.80
C PRO A 9 -7.07 -24.08 8.41
N THR A 10 -6.79 -22.94 7.78
CA THR A 10 -7.42 -22.57 6.51
C THR A 10 -6.43 -22.63 5.35
N ASN A 11 -6.87 -23.23 4.24
CA ASN A 11 -6.16 -23.24 2.95
C ASN A 11 -7.08 -22.69 1.86
N ILE A 12 -6.75 -21.52 1.30
CA ILE A 12 -7.57 -20.87 0.27
C ILE A 12 -6.70 -20.43 -0.90
N ILE A 13 -7.18 -20.70 -2.12
CA ILE A 13 -6.66 -20.11 -3.36
C ILE A 13 -7.73 -19.16 -3.90
N TYR A 14 -7.39 -17.90 -4.05
CA TYR A 14 -8.20 -16.89 -4.73
C TYR A 14 -7.92 -16.97 -6.24
N THR A 15 -8.95 -17.27 -7.02
CA THR A 15 -8.85 -17.40 -8.48
C THR A 15 -9.50 -16.21 -9.16
N GLY A 16 -9.12 -15.94 -10.40
CA GLY A 16 -9.80 -14.98 -11.25
C GLY A 16 -8.88 -14.36 -12.28
N VAL A 17 -9.45 -13.59 -13.19
CA VAL A 17 -8.74 -12.90 -14.27
C VAL A 17 -7.82 -11.79 -13.75
N ALA A 18 -6.94 -11.29 -14.62
CA ALA A 18 -6.05 -10.18 -14.28
C ALA A 18 -6.87 -8.94 -13.84
N GLY A 19 -6.38 -8.25 -12.81
CA GLY A 19 -6.99 -7.00 -12.34
C GLY A 19 -8.23 -7.14 -11.44
N THR A 20 -8.57 -8.33 -10.92
CA THR A 20 -9.71 -8.50 -9.98
C THR A 20 -9.35 -8.23 -8.51
N GLY A 21 -8.17 -7.68 -8.22
CA GLY A 21 -7.78 -7.29 -6.85
C GLY A 21 -7.31 -8.45 -5.95
N LYS A 22 -6.93 -9.60 -6.51
CA LYS A 22 -6.50 -10.78 -5.75
C LYS A 22 -5.28 -10.51 -4.84
N THR A 23 -4.24 -9.87 -5.37
CA THR A 23 -3.05 -9.49 -4.59
C THR A 23 -3.40 -8.46 -3.51
N TYR A 24 -4.27 -7.50 -3.81
CA TYR A 24 -4.79 -6.56 -2.81
C TYR A 24 -5.50 -7.30 -1.66
N ARG A 25 -6.29 -8.33 -1.97
CA ARG A 25 -6.94 -9.17 -0.96
C ARG A 25 -5.93 -9.90 -0.07
N LEU A 26 -4.84 -10.45 -0.62
CA LEU A 26 -3.74 -11.01 0.19
C LEU A 26 -3.14 -9.96 1.12
N LEU A 27 -2.93 -8.73 0.64
CA LEU A 27 -2.42 -7.64 1.47
C LEU A 27 -3.39 -7.27 2.61
N GLN A 28 -4.71 -7.28 2.37
CA GLN A 28 -5.68 -7.08 3.46
C GLN A 28 -5.64 -8.21 4.48
N ILE A 29 -5.44 -9.45 4.04
CA ILE A 29 -5.24 -10.58 4.94
C ILE A 29 -3.95 -10.38 5.75
N ALA A 30 -2.84 -9.97 5.13
CA ALA A 30 -1.58 -9.71 5.83
C ALA A 30 -1.72 -8.75 7.02
N LYS A 31 -2.55 -7.71 6.88
CA LYS A 31 -2.86 -6.76 7.98
C LYS A 31 -3.49 -7.45 9.19
N GLN A 32 -4.29 -8.48 9.00
CA GLN A 32 -4.93 -9.25 10.09
C GLN A 32 -3.91 -10.08 10.90
N TYR A 33 -2.75 -10.38 10.30
CA TYR A 33 -1.66 -11.12 10.94
C TYR A 33 -0.49 -10.19 11.33
N THR A 34 -0.75 -8.89 11.45
CA THR A 34 0.22 -7.90 11.89
C THR A 34 -0.28 -7.29 13.19
N ASP A 35 0.42 -7.55 14.31
CA ASP A 35 0.13 -6.84 15.55
C ASP A 35 0.83 -5.50 15.49
N TYR A 36 0.10 -4.41 15.34
CA TYR A 36 0.65 -3.09 15.55
C TYR A 36 0.95 -2.95 17.04
N LEU A 37 2.21 -2.63 17.40
CA LEU A 37 2.56 -2.31 18.77
C LEU A 37 1.60 -1.24 19.27
N SER A 38 1.05 -1.43 20.47
CA SER A 38 0.27 -0.39 21.13
C SER A 38 1.11 0.89 21.11
N LYS A 39 0.57 1.95 20.51
CA LYS A 39 1.11 3.29 20.66
C LYS A 39 1.40 3.49 22.16
N THR A 40 2.62 3.86 22.54
CA THR A 40 2.71 4.76 23.69
C THR A 40 2.15 6.06 23.14
N GLU A 41 0.89 6.38 23.44
CA GLU A 41 0.30 7.59 22.88
C GLU A 41 1.14 8.77 23.37
N ASN A 42 1.36 9.79 22.54
CA ASN A 42 2.12 10.97 22.98
C ASN A 42 1.50 11.59 24.26
N GLU A 43 0.22 11.29 24.50
CA GLU A 43 -0.52 11.55 25.74
C GLU A 43 0.09 10.82 26.95
N ASP A 44 0.40 9.53 26.86
CA ASP A 44 1.02 8.76 27.96
C ASP A 44 2.44 9.28 28.30
N LEU A 45 3.24 9.60 27.27
CA LEU A 45 4.56 10.20 27.47
C LEU A 45 4.46 11.57 28.13
N LEU A 46 3.45 12.35 27.74
CA LEU A 46 3.18 13.67 28.33
C LEU A 46 2.71 13.54 29.77
N GLU A 47 1.84 12.56 30.06
CA GLU A 47 1.42 12.27 31.42
C GLU A 47 2.60 11.86 32.31
N GLN A 48 3.50 11.03 31.79
CA GLN A 48 4.71 10.59 32.51
C GLN A 48 5.67 11.76 32.77
N LEU A 49 5.89 12.66 31.80
CA LEU A 49 6.71 13.86 31.99
C LEU A 49 6.17 14.75 33.11
N LEU A 50 4.85 14.94 33.14
CA LEU A 50 4.19 15.82 34.10
C LEU A 50 3.98 15.18 35.47
N GLN A 51 4.21 13.86 35.60
CA GLN A 51 4.05 13.11 36.83
C GLN A 51 5.09 13.58 37.87
N GLY A 52 4.61 14.07 39.02
CA GLY A 52 5.49 14.56 40.09
C GLY A 52 5.95 16.01 39.98
N LEU A 53 5.74 16.69 38.83
CA LEU A 53 6.05 18.12 38.69
C LEU A 53 5.06 19.03 39.43
N SER A 54 5.55 20.14 39.97
CA SER A 54 4.75 21.21 40.57
C SER A 54 4.19 22.17 39.51
N TRP A 55 3.17 22.96 39.86
CA TRP A 55 2.59 23.96 38.95
C TRP A 55 3.61 24.99 38.46
N ARG A 56 4.55 25.39 39.33
CA ARG A 56 5.70 26.22 38.97
C ARG A 56 6.55 25.59 37.86
N GLU A 57 6.88 24.31 38.00
CA GLU A 57 7.75 23.60 37.06
C GLU A 57 7.05 23.38 35.72
N VAL A 58 5.74 23.10 35.73
CA VAL A 58 4.94 23.04 34.50
C VAL A 58 4.88 24.39 33.80
N LEU A 59 4.75 25.50 34.54
CA LEU A 59 4.85 26.84 33.95
C LEU A 59 6.24 27.06 33.33
N CYS A 60 7.32 26.70 34.01
CA CYS A 60 8.66 26.78 33.45
C CYS A 60 8.80 25.93 32.16
N LEU A 61 8.22 24.72 32.11
CA LEU A 61 8.21 23.89 30.91
C LEU A 61 7.48 24.56 29.74
N VAL A 62 6.33 25.20 29.97
CA VAL A 62 5.60 25.95 28.94
C VAL A 62 6.46 27.09 28.37
N PHE A 63 7.14 27.84 29.24
CA PHE A 63 8.05 28.90 28.80
C PHE A 63 9.26 28.35 28.04
N LEU A 64 9.82 27.21 28.45
CA LEU A 64 10.96 26.60 27.76
C LEU A 64 10.58 26.04 26.38
N ASP A 65 9.40 25.46 26.24
CA ASP A 65 8.90 24.88 24.99
C ASP A 65 8.60 25.98 23.96
N LEU A 66 7.82 27.01 24.33
CA LEU A 66 7.47 28.12 23.43
C LEU A 66 8.65 29.03 23.10
N ARG A 67 9.64 29.12 24.00
CA ARG A 67 10.89 29.82 23.72
C ARG A 67 11.72 29.14 22.63
N ALA A 68 11.68 27.81 22.52
CA ALA A 68 12.32 27.10 21.42
C ALA A 68 11.72 27.50 20.06
N GLU A 69 10.47 27.96 20.05
CA GLU A 69 9.75 28.50 18.88
C GLU A 69 9.91 30.04 18.72
N GLN A 70 10.87 30.66 19.40
CA GLN A 70 11.14 32.11 19.40
C GLN A 70 10.06 32.98 20.07
N GLN A 71 9.24 32.42 20.97
CA GLN A 71 8.25 33.15 21.75
C GLN A 71 8.70 33.32 23.22
N ASP A 72 9.27 34.49 23.54
CA ASP A 72 9.74 34.80 24.90
C ASP A 72 8.68 35.50 25.80
N LEU A 73 7.61 36.04 25.21
CA LEU A 73 6.57 36.82 25.88
C LEU A 73 5.21 36.12 25.75
N LEU A 74 4.64 35.70 26.87
CA LEU A 74 3.41 34.90 26.90
C LEU A 74 2.28 35.58 27.67
N LYS A 75 1.06 35.52 27.15
CA LYS A 75 -0.15 35.89 27.89
C LYS A 75 -0.65 34.68 28.69
N VAL A 76 -1.34 34.96 29.80
CA VAL A 76 -1.89 33.89 30.66
C VAL A 76 -2.81 32.94 29.89
N ARG A 77 -3.54 33.45 28.88
CA ARG A 77 -4.40 32.62 28.03
C ARG A 77 -3.62 31.59 27.21
N GLU A 78 -2.49 32.00 26.63
CA GLU A 78 -1.60 31.10 25.87
C GLU A 78 -0.96 30.04 26.78
N ILE A 79 -0.67 30.40 28.03
CA ILE A 79 -0.12 29.47 29.02
C ILE A 79 -1.15 28.39 29.40
N ILE A 80 -2.41 28.77 29.64
CA ILE A 80 -3.44 27.80 30.04
C ILE A 80 -3.90 26.91 28.87
N ASP A 81 -3.83 27.40 27.64
CA ASP A 81 -4.20 26.66 26.43
C ASP A 81 -3.08 25.68 26.01
N HIS A 82 -1.89 25.76 26.63
CA HIS A 82 -0.75 24.90 26.31
C HIS A 82 -1.00 23.43 26.72
N PRO A 83 -0.63 22.43 25.88
CA PRO A 83 -0.83 21.01 26.16
C PRO A 83 -0.30 20.55 27.53
N PHE A 84 0.85 21.09 27.96
CA PHE A 84 1.46 20.75 29.25
C PHE A 84 0.61 21.21 30.45
N PHE A 85 0.03 22.40 30.35
CA PHE A 85 -0.79 22.97 31.42
C PHE A 85 -2.14 22.26 31.52
N MET A 86 -2.77 22.00 30.37
CA MET A 86 -4.04 21.28 30.28
C MET A 86 -3.93 19.84 30.81
N THR A 87 -2.88 19.12 30.42
CA THR A 87 -2.67 17.74 30.87
C THR A 87 -2.41 17.68 32.38
N LYS A 88 -1.67 18.65 32.94
CA LYS A 88 -1.48 18.76 34.40
C LYS A 88 -2.78 19.07 35.14
N ALA A 89 -3.65 19.89 34.56
CA ALA A 89 -4.96 20.19 35.12
C ALA A 89 -5.84 18.94 35.17
N ALA A 90 -5.85 18.14 34.08
CA ALA A 90 -6.55 16.88 34.00
C ALA A 90 -6.05 15.85 35.03
N GLN A 91 -4.72 15.68 35.18
CA GLN A 91 -4.12 14.79 36.19
C GLN A 91 -4.53 15.14 37.63
N ASN A 92 -4.70 16.43 37.92
CA ASN A 92 -5.12 16.92 39.22
C ASN A 92 -6.65 17.01 39.38
N SER A 93 -7.43 16.51 38.40
CA SER A 93 -8.90 16.58 38.35
C SER A 93 -9.42 18.01 38.55
N ARG A 94 -8.78 18.99 37.90
CA ARG A 94 -9.15 20.42 37.98
C ARG A 94 -9.70 20.94 36.67
N ASP A 95 -11.01 21.19 36.65
CA ASP A 95 -11.71 21.68 35.45
C ASP A 95 -12.14 23.16 35.55
N LYS A 96 -11.84 23.83 36.67
CA LYS A 96 -12.29 25.20 36.96
C LYS A 96 -11.16 26.02 37.61
N ASN A 97 -11.17 27.35 37.37
CA ASN A 97 -10.22 28.32 37.92
C ASN A 97 -8.74 28.12 37.51
N LEU A 98 -8.52 27.68 36.26
CA LEU A 98 -7.19 27.51 35.68
C LEU A 98 -6.42 28.84 35.61
N ASP A 99 -7.08 29.91 35.16
CA ASP A 99 -6.53 31.27 35.15
C ASP A 99 -6.02 31.68 36.54
N SER A 100 -6.82 31.45 37.58
CA SER A 100 -6.46 31.82 38.95
C SER A 100 -5.23 31.07 39.45
N THR A 101 -5.06 29.82 39.02
CA THR A 101 -3.90 28.98 39.37
C THR A 101 -2.64 29.49 38.68
N ALA A 102 -2.72 29.77 37.37
CA ALA A 102 -1.60 30.33 36.61
C ALA A 102 -1.20 31.72 37.15
N TRP A 103 -2.18 32.60 37.38
CA TRP A 103 -1.93 33.93 37.95
C TRP A 103 -1.29 33.87 39.34
N LEU A 104 -1.72 32.95 40.20
CA LEU A 104 -1.16 32.81 41.54
C LEU A 104 0.30 32.39 41.49
N GLU A 105 0.63 31.35 40.72
CA GLU A 105 2.00 30.83 40.64
C GLU A 105 2.95 31.81 39.93
N LEU A 106 2.50 32.50 38.89
CA LEU A 106 3.29 33.55 38.21
C LEU A 106 3.62 34.72 39.15
N ARG A 107 2.64 35.19 39.94
CA ARG A 107 2.85 36.28 40.93
C ARG A 107 3.66 35.83 42.13
N ARG A 108 3.48 34.58 42.57
CA ARG A 108 4.23 34.01 43.69
C ARG A 108 5.72 33.91 43.38
N HIS A 109 6.06 33.59 42.14
CA HIS A 109 7.44 33.46 41.67
C HIS A 109 7.96 34.71 40.92
N SER A 110 7.40 35.90 41.22
CA SER A 110 7.89 37.19 40.71
C SER A 110 8.95 37.82 41.63
N PRO A 111 9.91 38.60 41.10
CA PRO A 111 10.98 39.17 41.92
C PRO A 111 10.45 40.29 42.83
N THR A 112 11.14 40.53 43.95
CA THR A 112 10.68 41.48 44.96
C THR A 112 10.73 42.93 44.51
N ASN A 113 11.60 43.22 43.54
CA ASN A 113 11.82 44.52 42.89
C ASN A 113 11.03 44.70 41.59
N SER A 114 10.10 43.79 41.24
CA SER A 114 9.26 43.95 40.05
C SER A 114 8.45 45.26 40.12
N GLN A 115 8.49 46.02 39.03
CA GLN A 115 7.75 47.29 38.90
C GLN A 115 6.29 47.07 38.46
N THR A 116 5.99 45.90 37.91
CA THR A 116 4.74 45.58 37.22
C THR A 116 3.87 44.57 37.99
N VAL A 117 4.48 43.77 38.88
CA VAL A 117 3.79 42.75 39.68
C VAL A 117 3.84 43.08 41.17
N SER A 118 2.68 43.38 41.76
CA SER A 118 2.54 43.54 43.21
C SER A 118 1.95 42.25 43.84
N PHE A 119 2.71 41.63 44.76
CA PHE A 119 2.27 40.44 45.48
C PHE A 119 3.02 40.32 46.83
N ASP A 120 2.28 40.09 47.92
CA ASP A 120 2.86 40.10 49.28
C ASP A 120 3.49 38.76 49.69
N ASN A 121 2.95 37.63 49.21
CA ASN A 121 3.36 36.28 49.63
C ASN A 121 4.28 35.60 48.62
N ARG A 122 5.40 36.25 48.27
CA ARG A 122 6.34 35.77 47.24
C ARG A 122 7.19 34.60 47.74
N ALA A 123 7.53 33.69 46.83
CA ALA A 123 8.52 32.64 47.06
C ALA A 123 9.93 33.24 47.13
N SER A 124 10.86 32.52 47.76
CA SER A 124 12.26 32.93 47.87
C SER A 124 12.97 33.00 46.52
N GLN A 125 12.53 32.18 45.55
CA GLN A 125 13.12 32.10 44.22
C GLN A 125 12.15 32.66 43.16
N ALA A 126 12.65 33.64 42.40
CA ALA A 126 11.94 34.24 41.29
C ALA A 126 12.26 33.53 39.97
N TYR A 127 11.23 33.34 39.14
CA TYR A 127 11.30 32.70 37.83
C TYR A 127 10.69 33.57 36.73
N PHE A 128 9.63 34.32 37.05
CA PHE A 128 8.84 35.04 36.04
C PHE A 128 8.76 36.52 36.38
N ASP A 129 8.67 37.37 35.37
CA ASP A 129 8.25 38.76 35.56
C ASP A 129 7.34 39.19 34.41
N LYS A 130 6.70 40.34 34.58
CA LYS A 130 5.69 40.85 33.66
C LYS A 130 6.17 42.14 33.01
N ASP A 131 6.00 42.25 31.71
CA ASP A 131 6.33 43.47 30.97
C ASP A 131 5.23 44.54 31.09
N ASN A 132 5.48 45.70 30.49
CA ASN A 132 4.50 46.80 30.44
C ASN A 132 3.31 46.53 29.51
N SER A 133 3.38 45.51 28.65
CA SER A 133 2.32 45.15 27.70
C SER A 133 1.29 44.19 28.29
N GLY A 134 1.58 43.59 29.44
CA GLY A 134 0.70 42.64 30.09
C GLY A 134 1.17 41.18 29.98
N SER A 135 2.27 40.94 29.29
CA SER A 135 2.83 39.63 28.98
C SER A 135 3.90 39.23 30.00
N TRP A 136 4.01 37.93 30.23
CA TRP A 136 4.96 37.34 31.17
C TRP A 136 6.17 36.81 30.41
N TYR A 137 7.35 36.85 31.05
CA TYR A 137 8.58 36.29 30.53
C TYR A 137 9.37 35.58 31.63
N LEU A 138 10.24 34.66 31.21
CA LEU A 138 11.14 33.93 32.08
C LEU A 138 12.42 34.74 32.35
N LEU A 139 12.81 34.86 33.62
CA LEU A 139 13.99 35.64 34.02
C LEU A 139 15.29 34.95 33.55
N PRO A 140 16.27 35.68 32.96
CA PRO A 140 17.54 35.11 32.53
C PRO A 140 18.30 34.40 33.66
N GLU A 141 18.23 34.91 34.89
CA GLU A 141 18.90 34.35 36.06
C GLU A 141 18.29 33.02 36.49
N SER A 142 17.01 32.80 36.17
CA SER A 142 16.31 31.55 36.50
C SER A 142 16.70 30.39 35.58
N MET A 143 17.30 30.68 34.41
CA MET A 143 17.71 29.66 33.44
C MET A 143 18.71 28.65 34.02
N VAL A 144 19.65 29.13 34.84
CA VAL A 144 20.65 28.26 35.49
C VAL A 144 19.99 27.26 36.44
N LEU A 145 18.80 27.58 36.96
CA LEU A 145 18.04 26.72 37.87
C LEU A 145 17.11 25.74 37.15
N LEU A 146 17.05 25.80 35.81
CA LEU A 146 16.15 25.02 34.98
C LEU A 146 16.89 24.00 34.11
N GLU A 147 18.18 23.77 34.36
CA GLU A 147 18.99 22.78 33.62
C GLU A 147 18.34 21.39 33.63
N ASP A 148 17.95 20.88 34.79
CA ASP A 148 17.29 19.57 34.93
C ASP A 148 15.95 19.50 34.17
N LEU A 149 15.14 20.55 34.23
CA LEU A 149 13.86 20.64 33.51
C LEU A 149 14.06 20.74 32.00
N SER A 150 15.10 21.47 31.56
CA SER A 150 15.46 21.57 30.16
C SER A 150 15.92 20.20 29.62
N GLN A 151 16.62 19.41 30.44
CA GLN A 151 17.02 18.07 30.08
C GLN A 151 15.81 17.13 29.95
N GLN A 152 14.89 17.16 30.91
CA GLN A 152 13.64 16.36 30.83
C GLN A 152 12.79 16.74 29.60
N LEU A 153 12.72 18.02 29.26
CA LEU A 153 12.04 18.48 28.05
C LEU A 153 12.73 17.97 26.78
N ALA A 154 14.07 18.02 26.73
CA ALA A 154 14.83 17.51 25.58
C ALA A 154 14.69 15.99 25.41
N GLU A 155 14.67 15.23 26.51
CA GLU A 155 14.43 13.79 26.50
C GLU A 155 13.01 13.47 26.01
N PHE A 156 12.00 14.21 26.45
CA PHE A 156 10.63 14.09 25.97
C PHE A 156 10.50 14.41 24.47
N GLN A 157 11.07 15.53 24.01
CA GLN A 157 11.05 15.91 22.59
C GLN A 157 11.84 14.92 21.72
N GLN A 158 12.90 14.31 22.24
CA GLN A 158 13.62 13.23 21.56
C GLN A 158 12.75 11.98 21.47
N ALA A 159 12.09 11.57 22.57
CA ALA A 159 11.17 10.43 22.56
C ALA A 159 9.99 10.63 21.60
N GLN A 160 9.47 11.86 21.48
CA GLN A 160 8.45 12.19 20.48
C GLN A 160 8.99 12.10 19.04
N ARG A 161 10.21 12.57 18.79
CA ARG A 161 10.86 12.45 17.48
C ARG A 161 11.17 11.01 17.13
N ASP A 162 11.60 10.19 18.08
CA ASP A 162 11.84 8.77 17.90
C ASP A 162 10.51 8.05 17.61
N ASN A 163 9.44 8.37 18.35
CA ASN A 163 8.09 7.90 18.02
C ASN A 163 7.67 8.28 16.60
N GLN A 164 7.88 9.53 16.17
CA GLN A 164 7.56 9.99 14.81
C GLN A 164 8.45 9.37 13.73
N ALA A 165 9.74 9.17 13.98
CA ALA A 165 10.65 8.49 13.06
C ALA A 165 10.29 7.00 12.92
N HIS A 166 9.86 6.37 14.02
CA HIS A 166 9.34 5.01 14.03
C HIS A 166 7.90 4.89 13.49
N GLN A 167 7.12 5.98 13.31
CA GLN A 167 5.81 5.94 12.63
C GLN A 167 5.93 5.45 11.17
N ASN A 168 7.07 5.70 10.51
CA ASN A 168 7.33 5.21 9.15
C ASN A 168 7.86 3.76 9.10
N GLN A 169 8.16 3.17 10.26
CA GLN A 169 8.51 1.76 10.41
C GLN A 169 7.65 1.11 11.49
N ASN A 170 6.35 0.98 11.21
CA ASN A 170 5.43 0.08 11.92
C ASN A 170 5.91 -1.38 11.81
N ILE A 171 6.99 -1.76 12.49
CA ILE A 171 7.34 -3.17 12.67
C ILE A 171 6.60 -3.65 13.91
N GLY A 172 5.29 -3.75 13.73
CA GLY A 172 4.49 -4.69 14.49
C GLY A 172 5.01 -6.12 14.33
N GLN A 173 4.70 -7.02 15.27
CA GLN A 173 5.05 -8.43 15.11
C GLN A 173 4.26 -9.00 13.92
N GLN A 174 4.90 -9.10 12.76
CA GLN A 174 4.32 -9.70 11.56
C GLN A 174 4.31 -11.21 11.71
N ARG A 175 3.13 -11.82 11.84
CA ARG A 175 2.92 -13.26 11.93
C ARG A 175 2.63 -13.89 10.57
N PHE A 176 3.08 -13.28 9.48
CA PHE A 176 2.94 -13.84 8.15
C PHE A 176 4.29 -13.90 7.41
N SER A 177 4.33 -14.69 6.34
CA SER A 177 5.38 -14.66 5.33
C SER A 177 4.72 -14.55 3.96
N MET A 178 5.18 -13.61 3.14
CA MET A 178 4.67 -13.40 1.78
C MET A 178 5.75 -13.75 0.77
N VAL A 179 5.39 -14.56 -0.22
CA VAL A 179 6.26 -14.98 -1.33
C VAL A 179 5.49 -14.87 -2.64
N SER A 180 6.22 -14.68 -3.75
CA SER A 180 5.64 -14.72 -5.09
C SER A 180 6.30 -15.86 -5.87
N PHE A 181 5.48 -16.76 -6.40
CA PHE A 181 5.96 -17.90 -7.18
C PHE A 181 6.31 -17.44 -8.60
N HIS A 182 7.38 -18.02 -9.11
CA HIS A 182 7.88 -17.81 -10.47
C HIS A 182 8.53 -19.11 -10.95
N GLN A 183 8.84 -19.21 -12.25
CA GLN A 183 9.25 -20.47 -12.87
C GLN A 183 10.51 -21.11 -12.23
N ALA A 184 11.39 -20.30 -11.64
CA ALA A 184 12.61 -20.75 -10.97
C ALA A 184 12.45 -20.97 -9.45
N TYR A 185 11.28 -20.67 -8.89
CA TYR A 185 11.02 -20.85 -7.46
C TYR A 185 10.83 -22.32 -7.13
N GLY A 186 11.66 -22.86 -6.24
CA GLY A 186 11.77 -24.29 -5.96
C GLY A 186 11.53 -24.67 -4.51
N TYR A 187 11.87 -25.93 -4.22
CA TYR A 187 11.80 -26.49 -2.87
C TYR A 187 12.83 -25.81 -1.95
N GLU A 188 14.00 -25.48 -2.51
CA GLU A 188 15.15 -24.94 -1.82
C GLU A 188 14.91 -23.54 -1.23
N GLU A 189 14.02 -22.75 -1.84
CA GLU A 189 13.63 -21.43 -1.33
C GLU A 189 12.44 -21.50 -0.35
N PHE A 190 11.55 -22.49 -0.54
CA PHE A 190 10.30 -22.58 0.20
C PHE A 190 10.41 -23.41 1.48
N VAL A 191 11.07 -24.58 1.41
CA VAL A 191 11.15 -25.55 2.51
C VAL A 191 12.53 -25.53 3.15
N GLU A 192 13.56 -26.02 2.45
CA GLU A 192 14.96 -25.97 2.89
C GLU A 192 15.91 -26.24 1.72
N GLY A 193 17.10 -25.64 1.73
CA GLY A 193 18.06 -25.80 0.66
C GLY A 193 19.51 -25.64 1.13
N ILE A 194 20.44 -26.25 0.41
CA ILE A 194 21.87 -26.10 0.68
C ILE A 194 22.34 -24.76 0.11
N ARG A 195 22.99 -23.94 0.96
CA ARG A 195 23.57 -22.66 0.58
C ARG A 195 25.04 -22.58 1.01
N PRO A 196 25.92 -21.98 0.19
CA PRO A 196 27.28 -21.73 0.61
C PRO A 196 27.32 -20.65 1.70
N VAL A 197 28.10 -20.88 2.74
CA VAL A 197 28.38 -19.93 3.82
C VAL A 197 29.89 -19.71 3.93
N MET A 198 30.29 -18.45 4.09
CA MET A 198 31.69 -18.11 4.35
C MET A 198 31.96 -18.27 5.84
N SER A 199 32.87 -19.18 6.19
CA SER A 199 33.37 -19.30 7.56
C SER A 199 34.22 -18.06 7.85
N GLY A 200 33.66 -17.10 8.61
CA GLY A 200 34.39 -15.91 9.02
C GLY A 200 35.56 -16.27 9.92
N ALA A 201 36.72 -15.64 9.69
CA ALA A 201 37.91 -15.77 10.53
C ALA A 201 37.59 -15.35 11.97
N THR A 202 37.41 -16.32 12.87
CA THR A 202 37.47 -16.08 14.30
C THR A 202 38.87 -15.56 14.64
N GLN A 203 38.94 -14.30 15.09
CA GLN A 203 40.12 -13.72 15.72
C GLN A 203 40.46 -14.51 16.98
N ALA A 204 41.30 -15.53 16.84
CA ALA A 204 42.01 -16.17 17.93
C ALA A 204 43.46 -16.41 17.46
N ASN A 205 44.34 -15.52 17.90
CA ASN A 205 45.79 -15.67 18.02
C ASN A 205 46.58 -15.97 16.73
N ASN A 206 47.19 -14.93 16.15
CA ASN A 206 48.48 -14.91 15.46
C ASN A 206 48.88 -16.13 14.61
N SER A 207 48.01 -16.56 13.70
CA SER A 207 48.42 -17.23 12.47
C SER A 207 47.48 -16.82 11.34
N ILE A 208 47.98 -15.97 10.44
CA ILE A 208 47.27 -15.56 9.23
C ILE A 208 47.19 -16.78 8.31
N SER A 209 46.10 -17.55 8.44
CA SER A 209 45.68 -18.50 7.42
C SER A 209 44.59 -17.82 6.59
N ASN A 210 44.99 -17.27 5.45
CA ASN A 210 44.07 -16.80 4.41
C ASN A 210 43.40 -18.00 3.75
N GLN A 211 42.42 -18.60 4.41
CA GLN A 211 41.48 -19.50 3.74
C GLN A 211 40.06 -19.16 4.18
N ASN A 212 39.42 -18.28 3.42
CA ASN A 212 37.97 -18.26 3.29
C ASN A 212 37.53 -19.62 2.74
N GLN A 213 37.41 -20.63 3.61
CA GLN A 213 36.92 -21.94 3.22
C GLN A 213 35.40 -21.84 3.08
N MET A 214 34.90 -21.94 1.85
CA MET A 214 33.47 -22.04 1.57
C MET A 214 32.95 -23.36 2.16
N SER A 215 31.99 -23.28 3.08
CA SER A 215 31.27 -24.45 3.59
C SER A 215 29.82 -24.42 3.10
N TYR A 216 29.15 -25.58 3.12
CA TYR A 216 27.76 -25.69 2.71
C TYR A 216 26.90 -25.94 3.96
N ALA A 217 25.86 -25.14 4.14
CA ALA A 217 24.92 -25.28 5.24
C ALA A 217 23.50 -25.43 4.68
N VAL A 218 22.69 -26.29 5.31
CA VAL A 218 21.25 -26.34 5.06
C VAL A 218 20.62 -25.10 5.67
N GLN A 219 19.82 -24.39 4.89
CA GLN A 219 19.10 -23.21 5.32
C GLN A 219 17.60 -23.41 5.15
N ASP A 220 16.85 -23.04 6.18
CA ASP A 220 15.39 -23.10 6.16
C ASP A 220 14.81 -22.09 5.16
N GLY A 221 13.85 -22.56 4.38
CA GLY A 221 13.05 -21.76 3.46
C GLY A 221 11.96 -20.94 4.15
N ALA A 222 11.23 -20.16 3.37
CA ALA A 222 10.22 -19.22 3.88
C ALA A 222 9.11 -19.92 4.70
N PHE A 223 8.60 -21.05 4.21
CA PHE A 223 7.52 -21.79 4.85
C PHE A 223 7.97 -22.49 6.13
N LEU A 224 9.17 -23.10 6.11
CA LEU A 224 9.72 -23.77 7.29
C LEU A 224 9.99 -22.78 8.42
N LYS A 225 10.60 -21.63 8.12
CA LYS A 225 10.81 -20.53 9.07
C LYS A 225 9.50 -20.05 9.69
N LEU A 226 8.45 -19.88 8.87
CA LEU A 226 7.13 -19.48 9.37
C LEU A 226 6.54 -20.54 10.30
N CYS A 227 6.59 -21.82 9.92
CA CYS A 227 6.08 -22.92 10.72
C CYS A 227 6.82 -23.06 12.06
N GLN A 228 8.15 -22.88 12.08
CA GLN A 228 8.92 -22.89 13.33
C GLN A 228 8.50 -21.75 14.27
N ARG A 229 8.22 -20.55 13.73
CA ARG A 229 7.70 -19.43 14.52
C ARG A 229 6.32 -19.75 15.08
N ALA A 230 5.42 -20.26 14.24
CA ALA A 230 4.06 -20.66 14.63
C ALA A 230 4.06 -21.77 15.69
N ALA A 231 4.97 -22.73 15.61
CA ALA A 231 5.10 -23.81 16.59
C ALA A 231 5.55 -23.31 17.98
N ARG A 232 6.33 -22.22 18.04
CA ARG A 232 6.78 -21.59 19.29
C ARG A 232 5.73 -20.70 19.94
N ASP A 233 4.72 -20.26 19.16
CA ASP A 233 3.65 -19.40 19.60
C ASP A 233 2.27 -19.97 19.20
N PRO A 234 1.83 -21.07 19.85
CA PRO A 234 0.59 -21.76 19.49
C PRO A 234 -0.68 -20.96 19.80
N GLN A 235 -0.57 -19.86 20.56
CA GLN A 235 -1.71 -19.00 20.93
C GLN A 235 -2.05 -17.99 19.83
N GLN A 236 -1.12 -17.75 18.90
CA GLN A 236 -1.31 -16.81 17.81
C GLN A 236 -1.42 -17.53 16.47
N ARG A 237 -2.19 -16.92 15.56
CA ARG A 237 -2.31 -17.40 14.19
C ARG A 237 -1.19 -16.85 13.32
N TYR A 238 -0.73 -17.66 12.38
CA TYR A 238 0.29 -17.31 11.39
C TYR A 238 -0.24 -17.53 9.98
N ALA A 239 0.25 -16.78 8.99
CA ALA A 239 -0.19 -16.91 7.60
C ALA A 239 0.95 -17.06 6.60
N MET A 240 0.84 -18.03 5.70
CA MET A 240 1.63 -18.10 4.49
C MET A 240 0.83 -17.47 3.34
N LEU A 241 1.36 -16.40 2.75
CA LEU A 241 0.75 -15.69 1.63
C LEU A 241 1.55 -15.98 0.36
N ILE A 242 0.94 -16.60 -0.64
CA ILE A 242 1.59 -17.04 -1.87
C ILE A 242 0.95 -16.34 -3.06
N ASP A 243 1.63 -15.38 -3.64
CA ASP A 243 1.17 -14.74 -4.87
C ASP A 243 1.54 -15.59 -6.09
N GLU A 244 0.64 -15.67 -7.07
CA GLU A 244 0.84 -16.34 -8.36
C GLU A 244 1.23 -17.83 -8.25
N ILE A 245 0.48 -18.59 -7.46
CA ILE A 245 0.82 -19.99 -7.10
C ILE A 245 0.99 -20.91 -8.32
N ASN A 246 0.31 -20.65 -9.44
CA ASN A 246 0.43 -21.42 -10.67
C ASN A 246 1.73 -21.15 -11.46
N ARG A 247 2.50 -20.09 -11.15
CA ARG A 247 3.73 -19.75 -11.88
C ARG A 247 4.92 -20.64 -11.53
N ALA A 248 4.79 -21.51 -10.55
CA ALA A 248 5.77 -22.54 -10.21
C ALA A 248 5.15 -23.94 -10.21
N ASN A 249 5.98 -24.98 -10.28
CA ASN A 249 5.51 -26.36 -10.08
C ASN A 249 5.25 -26.60 -8.59
N VAL A 250 4.01 -26.35 -8.16
CA VAL A 250 3.60 -26.40 -6.75
C VAL A 250 3.88 -27.75 -6.11
N SER A 251 3.68 -28.87 -6.82
CA SER A 251 3.99 -30.20 -6.31
C SER A 251 5.47 -30.36 -5.98
N ARG A 252 6.36 -29.79 -6.80
CA ARG A 252 7.80 -29.78 -6.54
C ARG A 252 8.18 -28.82 -5.42
N VAL A 253 7.56 -27.64 -5.34
CA VAL A 253 7.84 -26.64 -4.31
C VAL A 253 7.48 -27.15 -2.91
N PHE A 254 6.32 -27.79 -2.76
CA PHE A 254 5.89 -28.35 -1.47
C PHE A 254 6.55 -29.68 -1.13
N GLY A 255 6.99 -30.46 -2.13
CA GLY A 255 7.69 -31.74 -1.91
C GLY A 255 6.93 -32.68 -0.99
N GLU A 256 7.60 -33.15 0.05
CA GLU A 256 7.06 -34.00 1.12
C GLU A 256 5.96 -33.34 1.97
N LEU A 257 5.92 -32.00 2.02
CA LEU A 257 4.95 -31.25 2.82
C LEU A 257 3.56 -31.24 2.20
N LEU A 258 3.45 -31.67 0.94
CA LEU A 258 2.21 -31.68 0.18
C LEU A 258 1.08 -32.44 0.91
N SER A 259 1.40 -33.48 1.69
CA SER A 259 0.40 -34.18 2.51
C SER A 259 0.14 -33.52 3.87
N LEU A 260 1.11 -32.78 4.41
CA LEU A 260 1.03 -32.15 5.73
C LEU A 260 0.24 -30.85 5.74
N ILE A 261 0.07 -30.20 4.59
CA ILE A 261 -0.76 -28.99 4.49
C ILE A 261 -2.25 -29.28 4.68
N GLU A 262 -2.68 -30.54 4.65
CA GLU A 262 -4.08 -30.91 4.89
C GLU A 262 -4.49 -30.55 6.33
N PRO A 263 -5.61 -29.84 6.56
CA PRO A 263 -5.98 -29.34 7.88
C PRO A 263 -6.01 -30.39 9.00
N ASP A 264 -6.40 -31.63 8.71
CA ASP A 264 -6.53 -32.72 9.67
C ASP A 264 -5.18 -33.39 10.04
N LYS A 265 -4.17 -33.27 9.17
CA LYS A 265 -2.84 -33.88 9.31
C LYS A 265 -1.81 -32.99 10.00
N ARG A 266 -2.21 -31.79 10.40
CA ARG A 266 -1.35 -30.82 11.07
C ARG A 266 -1.10 -31.19 12.52
N ALA A 267 0.03 -30.74 13.06
CA ALA A 267 0.36 -30.90 14.47
C ALA A 267 -0.73 -30.25 15.35
N GLY A 268 -1.24 -31.01 16.33
CA GLY A 268 -2.35 -30.60 17.20
C GLY A 268 -3.75 -30.99 16.70
N LYS A 269 -3.87 -31.69 15.56
CA LYS A 269 -5.13 -32.24 15.05
C LYS A 269 -5.18 -33.77 15.18
N PRO A 270 -6.37 -34.40 15.10
CA PRO A 270 -6.54 -35.83 15.41
C PRO A 270 -5.69 -36.78 14.55
N ASN A 271 -5.44 -36.44 13.28
CA ASN A 271 -4.69 -37.27 12.34
C ASN A 271 -3.27 -36.72 12.09
N ALA A 272 -2.67 -36.05 13.09
CA ALA A 272 -1.37 -35.41 12.96
C ALA A 272 -0.31 -36.35 12.35
N MET A 273 0.39 -35.86 11.32
CA MET A 273 1.41 -36.59 10.59
C MET A 273 2.75 -35.85 10.68
N THR A 274 3.84 -36.61 10.63
CA THR A 274 5.21 -36.09 10.61
C THR A 274 5.97 -36.73 9.46
N VAL A 275 6.82 -35.96 8.78
CA VAL A 275 7.72 -36.43 7.72
C VAL A 275 9.15 -36.04 8.05
N ASN A 276 10.13 -36.75 7.49
CA ASN A 276 11.54 -36.35 7.60
C ASN A 276 11.90 -35.51 6.38
N LEU A 277 12.50 -34.34 6.61
CA LEU A 277 12.89 -33.41 5.56
C LEU A 277 14.08 -33.96 4.75
N ALA A 278 14.09 -33.70 3.44
CA ALA A 278 15.03 -34.32 2.51
C ALA A 278 16.51 -33.95 2.70
N TYR A 279 16.84 -32.71 3.08
CA TYR A 279 18.24 -32.27 3.23
C TYR A 279 18.71 -32.39 4.68
N SER A 280 17.92 -31.90 5.62
CA SER A 280 18.30 -31.90 7.04
C SER A 280 18.05 -33.24 7.75
N GLY A 281 17.14 -34.06 7.22
CA GLY A 281 16.68 -35.29 7.87
C GLY A 281 15.82 -35.05 9.12
N HIS A 282 15.50 -33.79 9.44
CA HIS A 282 14.73 -33.46 10.64
C HIS A 282 13.27 -33.84 10.49
N ALA A 283 12.68 -34.37 11.56
CA ALA A 283 11.27 -34.65 11.64
C ALA A 283 10.47 -33.34 11.70
N PHE A 284 9.51 -33.17 10.79
CA PHE A 284 8.73 -31.95 10.63
C PHE A 284 7.24 -32.22 10.46
N SER A 285 6.42 -31.34 11.03
CA SER A 285 4.97 -31.31 10.87
C SER A 285 4.50 -29.86 10.77
N VAL A 286 3.45 -29.60 9.99
CA VAL A 286 2.87 -28.25 9.83
C VAL A 286 2.00 -27.93 11.06
N PRO A 287 2.20 -26.80 11.76
CA PRO A 287 1.36 -26.43 12.91
C PRO A 287 -0.09 -26.11 12.54
N ALA A 288 -1.04 -26.44 13.43
CA ALA A 288 -2.46 -26.16 13.22
C ALA A 288 -2.84 -24.67 13.22
N ASN A 289 -1.99 -23.79 13.76
CA ASN A 289 -2.18 -22.33 13.80
C ASN A 289 -1.61 -21.59 12.58
N VAL A 290 -1.14 -22.31 11.55
CA VAL A 290 -0.74 -21.72 10.26
C VAL A 290 -1.95 -21.70 9.32
N ASP A 291 -2.18 -20.62 8.60
CA ASP A 291 -3.14 -20.52 7.50
C ASP A 291 -2.37 -20.32 6.19
N ILE A 292 -2.87 -20.83 5.07
CA ILE A 292 -2.25 -20.69 3.75
C ILE A 292 -3.24 -20.00 2.81
N TYR A 293 -2.86 -18.83 2.32
CA TYR A 293 -3.62 -18.08 1.33
C TYR A 293 -2.78 -17.91 0.08
N ALA A 294 -3.41 -18.09 -1.08
CA ALA A 294 -2.72 -17.93 -2.34
C ALA A 294 -3.59 -17.24 -3.39
N THR A 295 -2.97 -16.71 -4.43
CA THR A 295 -3.65 -16.17 -5.62
C THR A 295 -3.27 -16.99 -6.86
N MET A 296 -4.18 -17.04 -7.81
CA MET A 296 -3.98 -17.73 -9.09
C MET A 296 -4.68 -16.96 -10.20
N ASN A 297 -3.93 -16.57 -11.23
CA ASN A 297 -4.52 -16.07 -12.48
C ASN A 297 -5.02 -17.23 -13.32
N THR A 298 -6.24 -17.12 -13.83
CA THR A 298 -6.87 -18.19 -14.62
C THR A 298 -6.57 -18.09 -16.13
N GLN A 299 -6.14 -16.90 -16.60
CA GLN A 299 -5.75 -16.61 -17.99
C GLN A 299 -4.43 -17.25 -18.44
N ASP A 300 -3.54 -17.57 -17.49
CA ASP A 300 -2.18 -18.01 -17.80
C ASP A 300 -2.16 -19.49 -18.21
N HIS A 301 -2.55 -19.78 -19.45
CA HIS A 301 -2.59 -21.13 -20.04
C HIS A 301 -1.21 -21.76 -20.24
N SER A 302 -0.12 -20.99 -20.16
CA SER A 302 1.27 -21.43 -20.35
C SER A 302 1.90 -22.02 -19.08
N LEU A 303 1.17 -22.05 -17.97
CA LEU A 303 1.68 -22.45 -16.66
C LEU A 303 1.34 -23.91 -16.31
N ALA A 304 2.11 -24.49 -15.40
CA ALA A 304 1.90 -25.86 -14.96
C ALA A 304 0.50 -25.99 -14.32
N PRO A 305 -0.38 -26.88 -14.82
CA PRO A 305 -1.70 -27.05 -14.25
C PRO A 305 -1.59 -27.52 -12.80
N LEU A 306 -2.43 -26.96 -11.92
CA LEU A 306 -2.46 -27.38 -10.52
C LEU A 306 -2.92 -28.85 -10.42
N ASP A 307 -2.08 -29.70 -9.82
CA ASP A 307 -2.38 -31.12 -9.64
C ASP A 307 -3.70 -31.32 -8.86
N MET A 308 -4.44 -32.37 -9.20
CA MET A 308 -5.66 -32.80 -8.49
C MET A 308 -5.39 -33.03 -7.00
N ALA A 309 -4.19 -33.50 -6.65
CA ALA A 309 -3.78 -33.69 -5.27
C ALA A 309 -3.71 -32.36 -4.49
N LEU A 310 -3.34 -31.25 -5.14
CA LEU A 310 -3.39 -29.91 -4.53
C LEU A 310 -4.82 -29.39 -4.50
N ARG A 311 -5.58 -29.56 -5.58
CA ARG A 311 -6.98 -29.10 -5.64
C ARG A 311 -7.84 -29.60 -4.48
N ARG A 312 -7.67 -30.85 -4.04
CA ARG A 312 -8.41 -31.38 -2.88
C ARG A 312 -8.02 -30.79 -1.52
N ARG A 313 -6.86 -30.10 -1.42
CA ARG A 313 -6.28 -29.58 -0.16
C ARG A 313 -6.50 -28.08 0.02
N PHE A 314 -7.02 -27.40 -0.99
CA PHE A 314 -7.32 -25.98 -1.00
C PHE A 314 -8.79 -25.76 -1.34
N ARG A 315 -9.41 -24.77 -0.70
CA ARG A 315 -10.68 -24.21 -1.17
C ARG A 315 -10.40 -23.15 -2.22
N PHE A 316 -11.11 -23.21 -3.34
CA PHE A 316 -11.02 -22.21 -4.40
C PHE A 316 -12.13 -21.19 -4.21
N ILE A 317 -11.74 -19.92 -4.11
CA ILE A 317 -12.69 -18.80 -4.03
C ILE A 317 -12.46 -17.95 -5.26
N ASP A 318 -13.49 -17.86 -6.09
CA ASP A 318 -13.45 -17.03 -7.28
C ASP A 318 -13.58 -15.54 -6.93
N CYS A 319 -12.76 -14.73 -7.56
CA CYS A 319 -12.73 -13.27 -7.44
C CYS A 319 -13.13 -12.68 -8.80
N PRO A 320 -14.44 -12.55 -9.07
CA PRO A 320 -14.92 -11.96 -10.31
C PRO A 320 -14.59 -10.46 -10.38
N PRO A 321 -14.59 -9.86 -11.58
CA PRO A 321 -14.58 -8.41 -11.73
C PRO A 321 -15.72 -7.77 -10.91
N GLN A 322 -15.45 -6.59 -10.34
CA GLN A 322 -16.41 -5.85 -9.50
C GLN A 322 -16.56 -4.43 -10.05
N PRO A 323 -17.34 -4.25 -11.12
CA PRO A 323 -17.53 -2.94 -11.75
C PRO A 323 -18.10 -1.89 -10.78
N ASP A 324 -18.88 -2.31 -9.79
CA ASP A 324 -19.51 -1.45 -8.78
C ASP A 324 -18.51 -0.63 -7.93
N LEU A 325 -17.22 -1.00 -7.94
CA LEU A 325 -16.16 -0.25 -7.25
C LEU A 325 -15.66 0.95 -8.06
N LEU A 326 -16.05 1.08 -9.32
CA LEU A 326 -15.57 2.12 -10.24
C LEU A 326 -16.42 3.39 -10.13
N SER A 327 -15.76 4.55 -10.24
CA SER A 327 -16.42 5.86 -10.22
C SER A 327 -16.93 6.29 -11.60
N THR A 328 -17.83 7.26 -11.62
CA THR A 328 -18.23 7.97 -12.83
C THR A 328 -17.24 9.11 -13.11
N ILE A 329 -16.80 9.25 -14.36
CA ILE A 329 -15.99 10.39 -14.83
C ILE A 329 -16.95 11.49 -15.28
N TYR A 330 -16.65 12.74 -14.91
CA TYR A 330 -17.33 13.92 -15.40
C TYR A 330 -16.36 14.73 -16.26
N ASP A 331 -16.82 15.23 -17.40
CA ASP A 331 -16.03 16.15 -18.21
C ASP A 331 -15.84 17.48 -17.46
N SER A 332 -14.58 17.94 -17.36
CA SER A 332 -14.20 19.20 -16.69
C SER A 332 -14.74 20.45 -17.39
N ASN A 333 -15.23 20.34 -18.62
CA ASN A 333 -15.79 21.48 -19.36
C ASN A 333 -17.20 21.91 -18.89
N ASP A 334 -17.86 21.14 -18.03
CA ASP A 334 -19.24 21.43 -17.57
C ASP A 334 -19.33 22.09 -16.17
N ILE A 335 -18.20 22.38 -15.51
CA ILE A 335 -18.21 22.87 -14.12
C ILE A 335 -18.59 24.36 -14.01
N ASP A 336 -18.57 25.14 -15.11
CA ASP A 336 -18.74 26.61 -15.05
C ASP A 336 -20.09 27.15 -15.55
N THR A 337 -21.10 26.31 -15.79
CA THR A 337 -22.46 26.82 -16.08
C THR A 337 -23.48 26.22 -15.14
N GLY A 338 -23.82 26.98 -14.09
CA GLY A 338 -24.89 26.69 -13.14
C GLY A 338 -26.29 26.76 -13.77
N LEU A 339 -26.54 25.90 -14.76
CA LEU A 339 -27.84 25.70 -15.39
C LEU A 339 -28.20 24.22 -15.32
N SER A 340 -29.03 23.92 -14.33
CA SER A 340 -29.84 22.72 -14.24
C SER A 340 -30.79 22.63 -15.44
N ASP A 341 -30.40 21.88 -16.47
CA ASP A 341 -31.35 21.27 -17.42
C ASP A 341 -30.71 20.06 -18.16
N GLY A 342 -30.99 18.86 -17.66
CA GLY A 342 -31.32 17.70 -18.51
C GLY A 342 -30.30 17.01 -19.42
N SER A 343 -29.00 17.30 -19.42
CA SER A 343 -28.05 16.55 -20.27
C SER A 343 -27.25 15.51 -19.49
N GLU A 344 -27.69 14.25 -19.51
CA GLU A 344 -26.90 13.04 -19.20
C GLU A 344 -25.69 12.83 -20.16
N ALA A 345 -25.30 13.85 -20.94
CA ALA A 345 -24.51 13.71 -22.15
C ALA A 345 -22.98 13.72 -21.95
N SER A 346 -22.48 14.09 -20.78
CA SER A 346 -21.04 14.31 -20.52
C SER A 346 -20.49 13.52 -19.33
N ALA A 347 -21.21 12.50 -18.86
CA ALA A 347 -20.74 11.60 -17.81
C ALA A 347 -20.43 10.21 -18.36
N ILE A 348 -19.28 9.65 -17.99
CA ILE A 348 -18.89 8.26 -18.33
C ILE A 348 -18.96 7.40 -17.07
N ASP A 349 -19.96 6.54 -17.02
CA ASP A 349 -20.07 5.48 -16.01
C ASP A 349 -19.10 4.33 -16.32
N LEU A 350 -17.98 4.26 -15.60
CA LEU A 350 -16.97 3.22 -15.76
C LEU A 350 -17.49 1.82 -15.35
N SER A 351 -18.45 1.76 -14.42
CA SER A 351 -19.07 0.48 -14.02
C SER A 351 -19.87 -0.10 -15.19
N LYS A 352 -20.68 0.72 -15.85
CA LYS A 352 -21.41 0.31 -17.07
C LYS A 352 -20.45 -0.05 -18.21
N LEU A 353 -19.41 0.75 -18.43
CA LEU A 353 -18.40 0.51 -19.47
C LEU A 353 -17.71 -0.85 -19.28
N LEU A 354 -17.21 -1.14 -18.07
CA LEU A 354 -16.55 -2.43 -17.80
C LEU A 354 -17.55 -3.60 -17.93
N THR A 355 -18.78 -3.41 -17.48
CA THR A 355 -19.85 -4.42 -17.59
C THR A 355 -20.19 -4.72 -19.06
N GLY A 356 -20.33 -3.70 -19.89
CA GLY A 356 -20.61 -3.82 -21.31
C GLY A 356 -19.47 -4.50 -22.08
N LEU A 357 -18.23 -4.05 -21.84
CA LEU A 357 -17.03 -4.70 -22.38
C LEU A 357 -16.96 -6.18 -21.97
N ASN A 358 -17.06 -6.48 -20.66
CA ASN A 358 -16.97 -7.86 -20.18
C ASN A 358 -18.09 -8.74 -20.71
N ARG A 359 -19.31 -8.20 -20.93
CA ARG A 359 -20.40 -8.95 -21.56
C ARG A 359 -20.01 -9.40 -22.97
N ARG A 360 -19.46 -8.50 -23.79
CA ARG A 360 -19.03 -8.81 -25.17
C ARG A 360 -17.81 -9.73 -25.19
N ILE A 361 -16.83 -9.51 -24.31
CA ILE A 361 -15.64 -10.37 -24.14
C ILE A 361 -16.06 -11.79 -23.79
N VAL A 362 -16.98 -11.99 -22.85
CA VAL A 362 -17.44 -13.33 -22.44
C VAL A 362 -18.13 -14.05 -23.59
N GLN A 363 -18.88 -13.33 -24.42
CA GLN A 363 -19.58 -13.89 -25.57
C GLN A 363 -18.63 -14.37 -26.67
N THR A 364 -17.48 -13.71 -26.86
CA THR A 364 -16.54 -14.01 -27.95
C THR A 364 -15.33 -14.83 -27.50
N LEU A 365 -14.68 -14.42 -26.42
CA LEU A 365 -13.41 -14.97 -25.92
C LEU A 365 -13.60 -15.88 -24.69
N GLY A 366 -14.77 -15.83 -24.05
CA GLY A 366 -15.10 -16.64 -22.87
C GLY A 366 -14.81 -15.94 -21.54
N ILE A 367 -15.18 -16.61 -20.43
CA ILE A 367 -15.10 -16.04 -19.07
C ILE A 367 -13.66 -15.75 -18.63
N GLU A 368 -12.70 -16.55 -19.12
CA GLU A 368 -11.30 -16.39 -18.76
C GLU A 368 -10.70 -15.11 -19.34
N ALA A 369 -11.24 -14.55 -20.42
CA ALA A 369 -10.68 -13.34 -21.04
C ALA A 369 -11.21 -12.02 -20.42
N GLN A 370 -12.05 -12.08 -19.38
CA GLN A 370 -12.60 -10.90 -18.73
C GLN A 370 -11.52 -9.94 -18.21
N LEU A 371 -11.89 -8.66 -18.12
CA LEU A 371 -11.10 -7.59 -17.54
C LEU A 371 -11.52 -7.34 -16.10
N GLY A 372 -10.55 -7.25 -15.20
CA GLY A 372 -10.78 -6.85 -13.82
C GLY A 372 -10.96 -5.34 -13.65
N HIS A 373 -11.50 -4.94 -12.51
CA HIS A 373 -11.76 -3.53 -12.19
C HIS A 373 -10.48 -2.70 -11.97
N ALA A 374 -9.35 -3.33 -11.64
CA ALA A 374 -8.09 -2.62 -11.37
C ALA A 374 -7.59 -1.78 -12.56
N PHE A 375 -7.89 -2.18 -13.81
CA PHE A 375 -7.51 -1.42 -15.01
C PHE A 375 -8.13 -0.02 -15.06
N LEU A 376 -9.32 0.14 -14.46
CA LEU A 376 -10.07 1.40 -14.46
C LEU A 376 -10.16 2.04 -13.07
N PHE A 377 -9.60 1.40 -12.04
CA PHE A 377 -9.78 1.82 -10.65
C PHE A 377 -9.13 3.18 -10.34
N THR A 378 -8.03 3.52 -11.00
CA THR A 378 -7.32 4.79 -10.82
C THR A 378 -7.81 5.89 -11.76
N VAL A 379 -8.77 5.59 -12.64
CA VAL A 379 -9.21 6.51 -13.69
C VAL A 379 -10.22 7.51 -13.12
N THR A 380 -9.84 8.78 -13.08
CA THR A 380 -10.67 9.89 -12.62
C THR A 380 -11.02 10.87 -13.73
N GLN A 381 -10.29 10.85 -14.84
CA GLN A 381 -10.44 11.78 -15.97
C GLN A 381 -10.47 11.04 -17.33
N LEU A 382 -11.05 11.69 -18.35
CA LEU A 382 -11.18 11.13 -19.70
C LEU A 382 -9.83 10.75 -20.31
N GLU A 383 -8.81 11.59 -20.13
CA GLU A 383 -7.46 11.32 -20.64
C GLU A 383 -6.87 10.02 -20.06
N GLN A 384 -7.14 9.74 -18.79
CA GLN A 384 -6.67 8.53 -18.13
C GLN A 384 -7.42 7.29 -18.65
N LEU A 385 -8.71 7.43 -19.00
CA LEU A 385 -9.48 6.37 -19.64
C LEU A 385 -8.91 6.05 -21.03
N GLN A 386 -8.62 7.07 -21.83
CA GLN A 386 -7.99 6.92 -23.15
C GLN A 386 -6.65 6.19 -23.04
N THR A 387 -5.79 6.62 -22.12
CA THR A 387 -4.51 5.96 -21.86
C THR A 387 -4.70 4.50 -21.43
N ALA A 388 -5.62 4.21 -20.50
CA ALA A 388 -5.90 2.83 -20.08
C ALA A 388 -6.39 1.95 -21.24
N LEU A 389 -7.21 2.50 -22.15
CA LEU A 389 -7.69 1.80 -23.34
C LEU A 389 -6.56 1.48 -24.32
N VAL A 390 -5.75 2.48 -24.66
CA VAL A 390 -4.68 2.37 -25.66
C VAL A 390 -3.53 1.50 -25.18
N GLU A 391 -3.08 1.68 -23.92
CA GLU A 391 -1.85 1.06 -23.43
C GLU A 391 -2.07 -0.32 -22.79
N GLN A 392 -3.26 -0.59 -22.24
CA GLN A 392 -3.50 -1.81 -21.44
C GLN A 392 -4.63 -2.66 -22.01
N ILE A 393 -5.84 -2.09 -22.17
CA ILE A 393 -7.03 -2.88 -22.50
C ILE A 393 -7.01 -3.40 -23.95
N ILE A 394 -6.83 -2.53 -24.94
CA ILE A 394 -6.82 -2.93 -26.35
C ILE A 394 -5.70 -3.95 -26.64
N PRO A 395 -4.43 -3.72 -26.23
CA PRO A 395 -3.36 -4.67 -26.49
C PRO A 395 -3.61 -6.05 -25.85
N GLN A 396 -4.13 -6.09 -24.61
CA GLN A 396 -4.42 -7.35 -23.92
C GLN A 396 -5.53 -8.13 -24.61
N LEU A 397 -6.61 -7.46 -25.02
CA LEU A 397 -7.69 -8.09 -25.77
C LEU A 397 -7.24 -8.54 -27.16
N ALA A 398 -6.39 -7.77 -27.82
CA ALA A 398 -5.82 -8.14 -29.13
C ALA A 398 -4.99 -9.42 -29.04
N GLN A 399 -4.20 -9.57 -27.96
CA GLN A 399 -3.48 -10.80 -27.68
C GLN A 399 -4.45 -11.98 -27.44
N ALA A 400 -5.49 -11.78 -26.63
CA ALA A 400 -6.48 -12.81 -26.33
C ALA A 400 -7.30 -13.24 -27.56
N ALA A 401 -7.61 -12.29 -28.47
CA ALA A 401 -8.30 -12.56 -29.72
C ALA A 401 -7.44 -13.28 -30.77
N GLY A 402 -6.15 -13.50 -30.50
CA GLY A 402 -5.25 -14.25 -31.39
C GLY A 402 -5.11 -13.64 -32.78
N GLY A 403 -5.40 -12.35 -32.94
CA GLY A 403 -5.33 -11.65 -34.22
C GLY A 403 -6.62 -11.42 -34.99
N GLN A 404 -7.75 -11.87 -34.45
CA GLN A 404 -9.04 -11.72 -35.10
C GLN A 404 -9.56 -10.29 -34.90
N ILE A 405 -9.30 -9.41 -35.88
CA ILE A 405 -9.70 -7.99 -35.83
C ILE A 405 -11.22 -7.85 -35.72
N THR A 406 -11.98 -8.71 -36.40
CA THR A 406 -13.44 -8.73 -36.33
C THR A 406 -13.96 -8.95 -34.90
N VAL A 407 -13.28 -9.80 -34.12
CA VAL A 407 -13.61 -10.03 -32.70
C VAL A 407 -13.34 -8.79 -31.87
N LEU A 408 -12.23 -8.09 -32.12
CA LEU A 408 -11.93 -6.82 -31.43
C LEU A 408 -12.95 -5.74 -31.78
N GLN A 409 -13.27 -5.58 -33.06
CA GLN A 409 -14.29 -4.63 -33.52
C GLN A 409 -15.65 -4.91 -32.90
N TYR A 410 -16.04 -6.18 -32.77
CA TYR A 410 -17.25 -6.56 -32.05
C TYR A 410 -17.20 -6.14 -30.57
N ILE A 411 -16.08 -6.41 -29.86
CA ILE A 411 -15.93 -6.06 -28.44
C ILE A 411 -16.05 -4.55 -28.20
N PHE A 412 -15.53 -3.72 -29.12
CA PHE A 412 -15.60 -2.25 -29.03
C PHE A 412 -16.82 -1.63 -29.74
N GLY A 413 -17.69 -2.44 -30.35
CA GLY A 413 -18.89 -1.97 -31.06
C GLY A 413 -18.59 -1.16 -32.33
N ASP A 414 -17.52 -1.51 -33.03
CA ASP A 414 -16.99 -0.79 -34.20
C ASP A 414 -17.61 -1.21 -35.54
N GLU A 415 -18.30 -2.36 -35.62
CA GLU A 415 -18.76 -2.99 -36.87
C GLU A 415 -19.65 -2.10 -37.78
N GLN A 416 -20.37 -1.14 -37.19
CA GLN A 416 -21.32 -0.27 -37.92
C GLN A 416 -20.96 1.22 -37.85
N GLN A 417 -19.74 1.55 -37.39
CA GLN A 417 -19.32 2.91 -37.14
C GLN A 417 -18.44 3.44 -38.27
N PRO A 418 -18.51 4.75 -38.59
CA PRO A 418 -17.57 5.35 -39.53
C PRO A 418 -16.14 5.22 -39.01
N THR A 419 -15.15 5.16 -39.90
CA THR A 419 -13.73 4.96 -39.57
C THR A 419 -13.22 5.94 -38.51
N SER A 420 -13.70 7.19 -38.50
CA SER A 420 -13.34 8.20 -37.48
C SER A 420 -13.82 7.86 -36.06
N LYS A 421 -14.84 7.01 -35.88
CA LYS A 421 -15.43 6.64 -34.58
C LYS A 421 -15.10 5.22 -34.14
N GLN A 422 -14.32 4.47 -34.91
CA GLN A 422 -13.89 3.12 -34.57
C GLN A 422 -12.71 3.18 -33.60
N PHE A 423 -12.70 2.35 -32.55
CA PHE A 423 -11.54 2.25 -31.65
C PHE A 423 -10.41 1.45 -32.30
N VAL A 424 -10.75 0.39 -33.04
CA VAL A 424 -9.80 -0.49 -33.73
C VAL A 424 -10.12 -0.56 -35.22
N GLN A 425 -9.11 -0.28 -36.04
CA GLN A 425 -9.19 -0.28 -37.50
C GLN A 425 -8.39 -1.45 -38.08
N ASP A 426 -8.80 -1.91 -39.26
CA ASP A 426 -8.06 -2.88 -40.05
C ASP A 426 -7.03 -2.14 -40.92
N SER A 427 -5.74 -2.44 -40.73
CA SER A 427 -4.66 -1.80 -41.49
C SER A 427 -4.77 -2.02 -42.99
N GLN A 428 -5.35 -3.15 -43.44
CA GLN A 428 -5.51 -3.45 -44.86
C GLN A 428 -6.68 -2.66 -45.48
N ALA A 429 -7.72 -2.41 -44.70
CA ALA A 429 -8.84 -1.56 -45.13
C ALA A 429 -8.41 -0.09 -45.26
N LEU A 430 -7.60 0.41 -44.32
CA LEU A 430 -7.04 1.77 -44.36
C LEU A 430 -6.20 2.04 -45.60
N MET A 431 -5.31 1.11 -45.98
CA MET A 431 -4.50 1.27 -47.20
C MET A 431 -5.34 1.28 -48.47
N ASN A 432 -6.44 0.52 -48.51
CA ASN A 432 -7.37 0.55 -49.64
C ASN A 432 -8.18 1.87 -49.69
N ASP A 433 -8.57 2.43 -48.55
CA ASP A 433 -9.32 3.70 -48.52
C ASP A 433 -8.45 4.90 -48.92
N GLU A 434 -7.18 4.92 -48.49
CA GLU A 434 -6.19 5.94 -48.92
C GLU A 434 -5.87 5.85 -50.43
N LEU A 435 -5.86 4.63 -51.01
CA LEU A 435 -5.68 4.41 -52.43
C LEU A 435 -6.89 4.85 -53.28
N TYR A 436 -8.10 4.83 -52.71
CA TYR A 436 -9.34 5.16 -53.42
C TYR A 436 -9.80 6.63 -53.22
N ASN A 437 -9.31 7.34 -52.20
CA ASN A 437 -9.79 8.69 -51.90
C ASN A 437 -8.67 9.75 -51.67
N PRO A 438 -7.84 10.05 -52.69
CA PRO A 438 -6.72 11.00 -52.55
C PRO A 438 -7.12 12.49 -52.43
N MET A 439 -8.42 12.83 -52.44
CA MET A 439 -8.91 14.22 -52.51
C MET A 439 -9.67 14.73 -51.27
N GLY A 440 -9.75 13.96 -50.18
CA GLY A 440 -10.48 14.37 -48.97
C GLY A 440 -9.72 15.32 -48.02
N ASN A 441 -8.39 15.41 -48.12
CA ASN A 441 -7.54 16.08 -47.12
C ASN A 441 -6.77 17.30 -47.66
N GLN A 442 -7.40 18.10 -48.52
CA GLN A 442 -6.93 19.45 -48.83
C GLN A 442 -7.81 20.48 -48.13
N ASN A 443 -7.67 20.63 -46.81
CA ASN A 443 -8.00 21.86 -46.08
C ASN A 443 -7.51 21.76 -44.64
N ASN A 444 -6.18 21.75 -44.48
CA ASN A 444 -5.49 22.37 -43.34
C ASN A 444 -4.00 22.47 -43.71
N ALA A 445 -3.69 23.46 -44.53
CA ALA A 445 -2.32 23.81 -44.88
C ALA A 445 -2.00 25.22 -44.33
N SER A 446 -1.35 25.26 -43.18
CA SER A 446 -0.35 26.26 -42.74
C SER A 446 0.21 25.73 -41.42
N ALA A 447 1.51 25.53 -41.16
CA ALA A 447 2.73 25.87 -41.88
C ALA A 447 3.86 24.96 -41.34
N GLU A 448 4.82 24.65 -42.22
CA GLU A 448 6.26 24.57 -41.94
C GLU A 448 6.77 23.87 -40.65
N HIS A 449 7.39 22.68 -40.81
CA HIS A 449 8.86 22.55 -40.74
C HIS A 449 9.37 21.12 -40.94
N GLN A 450 10.31 21.01 -41.88
CA GLN A 450 11.55 20.21 -41.84
C GLN A 450 11.46 18.69 -41.59
N ILE A 451 11.65 17.98 -42.71
CA ILE A 451 12.73 17.00 -42.92
C ILE A 451 13.69 16.91 -41.72
N PHE A 452 13.45 15.96 -40.81
CA PHE A 452 14.46 15.43 -39.92
C PHE A 452 14.64 13.95 -40.24
N ALA A 453 15.48 13.69 -41.25
CA ALA A 453 16.10 12.39 -41.43
C ALA A 453 17.19 12.25 -40.36
N GLY A 454 17.07 11.24 -39.50
CA GLY A 454 18.17 10.80 -38.64
C GLY A 454 17.72 10.26 -37.29
N GLN A 455 17.91 8.95 -37.12
CA GLN A 455 17.79 8.18 -35.87
C GLN A 455 16.38 7.72 -35.46
N GLY A 456 15.92 6.68 -36.15
CA GLY A 456 14.83 5.81 -35.70
C GLY A 456 14.74 4.50 -36.47
N SER A 457 15.79 4.11 -37.21
CA SER A 457 15.84 2.86 -37.97
C SER A 457 16.34 1.73 -37.07
N PHE A 458 15.51 1.25 -36.14
CA PHE A 458 15.79 -0.02 -35.44
C PHE A 458 14.56 -0.82 -34.97
N LEU A 459 13.35 -0.48 -35.42
CA LEU A 459 12.11 -1.22 -35.05
C LEU A 459 11.31 -1.71 -36.25
N GLY A 460 11.96 -1.88 -37.40
CA GLY A 460 11.32 -2.32 -38.64
C GLY A 460 11.83 -3.66 -39.13
N GLN A 461 11.81 -4.70 -38.29
CA GLN A 461 11.93 -6.10 -38.74
C GLN A 461 11.69 -7.08 -37.58
N SER A 462 10.43 -7.43 -37.33
CA SER A 462 10.04 -8.84 -37.08
C SER A 462 8.51 -8.98 -36.97
N MET A 463 8.00 -10.01 -37.64
CA MET A 463 6.68 -10.63 -37.46
C MET A 463 5.44 -9.91 -38.05
N ASN A 464 5.18 -10.21 -39.32
CA ASN A 464 3.82 -10.19 -39.87
C ASN A 464 2.99 -11.31 -39.23
N VAL A 465 2.28 -11.02 -38.13
CA VAL A 465 1.05 -11.71 -37.72
C VAL A 465 0.22 -10.70 -36.89
N ASN A 466 -0.90 -10.23 -37.48
CA ASN A 466 -2.03 -9.47 -36.89
C ASN A 466 -1.97 -7.94 -36.92
N SER A 467 -2.47 -7.36 -38.01
CA SER A 467 -2.34 -5.94 -38.34
C SER A 467 -3.58 -5.12 -37.94
N TYR A 468 -3.88 -5.07 -36.64
CA TYR A 468 -4.83 -4.09 -36.12
C TYR A 468 -4.11 -2.75 -35.90
N THR A 469 -4.80 -1.65 -36.15
CA THR A 469 -4.33 -0.30 -35.82
C THR A 469 -5.30 0.35 -34.85
N ILE A 470 -4.77 0.87 -33.74
CA ILE A 470 -5.55 1.73 -32.85
C ILE A 470 -5.78 3.05 -33.58
N ASN A 471 -6.99 3.60 -33.50
CA ASN A 471 -7.34 4.85 -34.16
C ASN A 471 -6.40 5.99 -33.72
N ALA A 472 -5.87 6.73 -34.70
CA ALA A 472 -4.95 7.84 -34.46
C ALA A 472 -5.57 8.93 -33.58
N ASP A 473 -6.86 9.21 -33.74
CA ASP A 473 -7.56 10.25 -33.00
C ASP A 473 -7.70 9.88 -31.51
N LEU A 474 -7.82 8.59 -31.20
CA LEU A 474 -7.82 8.08 -29.82
C LEU A 474 -6.43 8.23 -29.17
N ILE A 475 -5.37 8.06 -29.95
CA ILE A 475 -3.98 8.20 -29.47
C ILE A 475 -3.64 9.69 -29.28
N ALA A 476 -4.01 10.53 -30.25
CA ALA A 476 -3.79 11.98 -30.22
C ALA A 476 -4.72 12.70 -29.23
N ARG A 477 -5.77 12.02 -28.77
CA ARG A 477 -6.81 12.56 -27.88
C ARG A 477 -7.51 13.76 -28.52
N ASP A 478 -7.89 13.60 -29.78
CA ASP A 478 -8.50 14.66 -30.57
C ASP A 478 -9.77 14.17 -31.29
N GLY A 479 -10.32 15.06 -32.11
CA GLY A 479 -11.49 14.79 -32.92
C GLY A 479 -12.70 14.33 -32.10
N GLU A 480 -13.26 13.21 -32.54
CA GLU A 480 -14.48 12.62 -31.99
C GLU A 480 -14.23 12.00 -30.59
N PHE A 481 -13.01 11.56 -30.28
CA PHE A 481 -12.66 10.93 -28.98
C PHE A 481 -12.54 11.92 -27.82
N ASN A 482 -12.64 13.23 -28.06
CA ASN A 482 -12.87 14.23 -27.01
C ASN A 482 -14.29 14.19 -26.45
N ASN A 483 -15.23 13.52 -27.14
CA ASN A 483 -16.61 13.43 -26.70
C ASN A 483 -16.83 12.18 -25.84
N ALA A 484 -17.30 12.38 -24.60
CA ALA A 484 -17.68 11.32 -23.69
C ALA A 484 -18.69 10.31 -24.29
N ALA A 485 -19.57 10.76 -25.19
CA ALA A 485 -20.60 9.94 -25.83
C ALA A 485 -20.03 8.74 -26.62
N ILE A 486 -18.79 8.82 -27.11
CA ILE A 486 -18.16 7.69 -27.84
C ILE A 486 -17.88 6.52 -26.91
N TYR A 487 -17.48 6.80 -25.67
CA TYR A 487 -17.20 5.77 -24.68
C TYR A 487 -18.49 5.18 -24.10
N GLN A 488 -19.59 5.94 -24.09
CA GLN A 488 -20.91 5.43 -23.69
C GLN A 488 -21.42 4.31 -24.62
N ARG A 489 -20.93 4.21 -25.87
CA ARG A 489 -21.17 3.06 -26.75
C ARG A 489 -20.72 1.74 -26.13
N LEU A 490 -19.74 1.79 -25.23
CA LEU A 490 -19.16 0.60 -24.63
C LEU A 490 -19.98 0.04 -23.46
N TYR A 491 -21.14 0.61 -23.14
CA TYR A 491 -22.08 0.07 -22.13
C TYR A 491 -22.69 -1.29 -22.49
#